data_AF-A0A2G9M0M8-F1
#
_entry.id   AF-A0A2G9M0M8-F1
#
_cell.length_a   1.000
_cell.length_b   1.000
_cell.length_c   1.000
_cell.angle_alpha   90.00
_cell.angle_beta   90.00
_cell.angle_gamma   90.00
#
_symmetry.space_group_name_H-M   'P 1'
#
loop_
_entity.id
_entity.type
_entity.pdbx_description
1 polymer ?
#
loop_
_entity_poly.entity_id
_entity_poly.type
_entity_poly.pdbx_seq_one_letter_code
_entity_poly.pdbx_strand_id
1 'polypeptide(L)' 'MRKILIHNGSLKLTDAVECVFEKSITCFGTGAKIDAPKEFLGRRVYVLVRK' A
#
# COMPACT_ATOMS: atom_id res chain seq x y z
N MET A 1 -6.69 1.15 12.60
CA MET A 1 -6.12 0.50 11.39
C MET A 1 -6.92 -0.76 11.09
N ARG A 2 -7.40 -0.93 9.86
CA ARG A 2 -8.08 -2.15 9.41
C ARG A 2 -7.01 -3.20 9.07
N LYS A 3 -7.14 -4.43 9.58
CA LYS A 3 -6.16 -5.50 9.34
C LYS A 3 -6.53 -6.23 8.05
N ILE A 4 -5.64 -6.18 7.05
CA ILE A 4 -5.76 -6.97 5.82
C ILE A 4 -4.97 -8.26 6.04
N LEU A 5 -5.60 -9.41 5.82
CA LEU A 5 -4.98 -10.72 6.03
C LEU A 5 -4.45 -11.25 4.69
N ILE A 6 -3.24 -11.80 4.72
CA ILE A 6 -2.62 -12.49 3.59
C ILE A 6 -2.75 -13.98 3.86
N HIS A 7 -3.28 -14.75 2.90
CA HIS A 7 -3.43 -16.20 3.03
C HIS A 7 -2.47 -16.89 2.06
N ASN A 8 -1.53 -17.70 2.58
CA ASN A 8 -0.51 -18.41 1.79
C ASN A 8 0.28 -17.52 0.82
N GLY A 9 0.62 -16.29 1.23
CA GLY A 9 1.30 -15.30 0.37
C GLY A 9 0.40 -14.65 -0.69
N SER A 10 -0.87 -15.07 -0.80
CA SER A 10 -1.85 -14.47 -1.69
C SER A 10 -2.72 -13.44 -0.95
N LEU A 11 -2.90 -12.29 -1.59
CA LEU A 11 -3.80 -11.24 -1.14
C LEU A 11 -5.03 -11.21 -2.06
N LYS A 12 -6.22 -11.47 -1.51
CA LYS A 12 -7.48 -11.35 -2.24
C LYS A 12 -8.32 -10.25 -1.60
N LEU A 13 -8.53 -9.15 -2.31
CA LEU A 13 -9.52 -8.13 -1.97
C LEU A 13 -10.76 -8.29 -2.86
N THR A 14 -11.95 -8.24 -2.26
CA THR A 14 -13.25 -8.22 -2.96
C THR A 14 -13.92 -6.85 -2.86
N ASP A 15 -13.12 -5.79 -2.75
CA ASP A 15 -13.59 -4.41 -2.58
C ASP A 15 -13.68 -3.67 -3.92
N ALA A 16 -14.46 -2.59 -3.97
CA ALA A 16 -14.48 -1.66 -5.11
C ALA A 16 -13.17 -0.84 -5.14
N VAL A 17 -12.17 -1.36 -5.84
CA VAL A 17 -10.88 -0.73 -6.08
C VAL A 17 -10.95 0.09 -7.36
N GLU A 18 -10.56 1.37 -7.30
CA GLU A 18 -10.49 2.24 -8.48
C GLU A 18 -9.15 2.11 -9.19
N CYS A 19 -8.06 2.04 -8.42
CA CYS A 19 -6.71 2.05 -8.96
C CYS A 19 -5.76 1.27 -8.04
N VAL A 20 -4.83 0.56 -8.65
CA VAL A 20 -3.67 -0.02 -7.99
C VAL A 20 -2.44 0.46 -8.70
N PHE A 21 -1.49 0.98 -7.95
CA PHE A 21 -0.19 1.37 -8.49
C PHE A 21 0.93 0.97 -7.55
N GLU A 22 2.12 0.84 -8.10
CA GLU A 22 3.30 0.45 -7.36
C GLU A 22 4.21 1.66 -7.12
N LYS A 23 4.79 1.75 -5.93
CA LYS A 23 5.67 2.86 -5.54
C LYS A 23 6.70 2.41 -4.52
N SER A 24 7.82 3.10 -4.46
CA SER A 24 8.81 2.95 -3.39
C SER A 24 8.47 3.84 -2.19
N ILE A 25 8.65 3.33 -0.97
CA ILE A 25 8.50 4.13 0.26
C ILE A 25 9.71 5.06 0.39
N THR A 26 9.47 6.36 0.47
CA THR A 26 10.49 7.41 0.62
C THR A 26 10.24 8.25 1.87
N CYS A 27 11.30 8.84 2.45
CA CYS A 27 11.18 9.72 3.62
C CYS A 27 10.40 11.01 3.32
N PHE A 28 10.56 11.51 2.09
CA PHE A 28 9.92 12.73 1.60
C PHE A 28 9.37 12.47 0.21
N GLY A 29 8.19 13.01 -0.09
CA GLY A 29 7.54 12.88 -1.38
C GLY A 29 6.93 14.21 -1.81
N THR A 30 6.75 14.39 -3.11
CA THR A 30 6.14 15.58 -3.72
C THR A 30 4.61 15.52 -3.81
N GLY A 31 3.99 14.43 -3.35
CA GLY A 31 2.54 14.19 -3.44
C GLY A 31 1.86 14.01 -2.09
N ALA A 32 0.58 13.59 -2.12
CA ALA A 32 -0.19 13.24 -0.93
C ALA A 32 0.56 12.21 -0.06
N LYS A 33 0.59 12.43 1.27
CA LYS A 33 1.35 11.60 2.21
C LYS A 33 0.58 10.30 2.51
N ILE A 34 1.25 9.17 2.31
CA ILE A 34 0.79 7.83 2.71
C ILE A 34 1.75 7.35 3.80
N ASP A 35 1.26 7.14 5.01
CA ASP A 35 2.09 6.73 6.14
C ASP A 35 2.47 5.25 6.03
N ALA A 36 3.76 4.96 6.26
CA ALA A 36 4.30 3.62 6.35
C ALA A 36 5.32 3.53 7.50
N PRO A 37 5.42 2.38 8.20
CA PRO A 37 6.46 2.14 9.19
C PRO A 37 7.87 2.37 8.63
N LYS A 38 8.74 2.99 9.42
CA LYS A 38 10.12 3.31 9.01
C LYS A 38 10.94 2.08 8.61
N GLU A 39 10.64 0.91 9.18
CA GLU A 39 11.27 -0.37 8.83
C GLU A 39 11.05 -0.81 7.37
N PHE A 40 10.12 -0.19 6.65
CA PHE A 40 9.84 -0.47 5.23
C PHE A 40 10.37 0.58 4.25
N LEU A 41 11.15 1.56 4.72
CA LEU A 41 11.81 2.55 3.85
C LEU A 41 12.61 1.86 2.72
N GLY A 42 12.50 2.38 1.50
CA GLY A 42 13.18 1.84 0.32
C GLY A 42 12.52 0.61 -0.32
N ARG A 43 11.49 0.01 0.30
CA ARG A 43 10.76 -1.13 -0.29
C ARG A 43 9.74 -0.67 -1.33
N ARG A 44 9.51 -1.52 -2.35
CA ARG A 44 8.40 -1.38 -3.30
C ARG A 44 7.12 -1.88 -2.63
N VAL A 45 6.04 -1.12 -2.77
CA VAL A 45 4.73 -1.44 -2.22
C VAL A 45 3.65 -1.19 -3.26
N TYR A 46 2.56 -1.93 -3.15
CA TYR A 46 1.33 -1.63 -3.88
C TYR A 46 0.45 -0.71 -3.03
N VAL A 47 -0.02 0.37 -3.65
CA VAL A 47 -1.02 1.27 -3.09
C VAL A 47 -2.33 1.01 -3.81
N LEU A 48 -3.39 0.77 -3.03
CA LEU A 48 -4.75 0.60 -3.55
C LEU A 48 -5.59 1.83 -3.20
N VAL A 49 -6.24 2.40 -4.20
CA VAL A 49 -7.23 3.47 -4.05
C VAL A 49 -8.62 2.85 -4.17
N ARG A 50 -9.49 3.17 -3.21
CA ARG A 50 -10.88 2.69 -3.16
C ARG A 50 -11.83 3.87 -3.40
N LYS A 51 -13.05 3.55 -3.81
CA LYS A 51 -14.19 4.47 -3.72
C LYS A 51 -14.56 4.77 -2.28
#